data_AF-A0A843RX01-F1
#
_entry.id   AF-A0A843RX01-F1
#
_cell.length_a   1.000
_cell.length_b   1.000
_cell.length_c   1.000
_cell.angle_alpha   90.00
_cell.angle_beta   90.00
_cell.angle_gamma   90.00
#
_symmetry.space_group_name_H-M   'P 1'
#
loop_
_entity.id
_entity.type
_entity.pdbx_description
1 polymer ?
#
loop_
_entity_poly.entity_id
_entity_poly.type
_entity_poly.pdbx_seq_one_letter_code
_entity_poly.pdbx_strand_id
1 'polypeptide(L)'
;MSLVANQVAAEVFRGLQEIEYHDRVPLTMIQRVASIQRQNGAKYGPGKGLLVSAFLPDGSLEAAWMNRLLRLQRALDDRGMVLVLMYFYQGQDETLRGPDAIRQAVIKTTDWLVENDCRNVIIEIANEHDVQGWDHVQWISTHMGDLMELARSRFTPGFRLPIGASTSGSMKVFDQVRDHADLTIIHGNGRSPQEKRRRVAELAADPKMPGPIFMNEDDNGRESTMANLTAEIASADSVRRSGGSWGYMPWRQVQMYPFRHYLPADGWKPNDDLPVDRRDQAYFRAVLEHIRKLVIDQGPGEGSRKKRATKKSVR
;
A
#
# COMPACT_ATOMS: atom_id res chain seq x y z
N MET A 1 10.61 -14.26 -6.16
CA MET A 1 11.02 -12.97 -5.59
C MET A 1 9.80 -12.08 -5.70
N SER A 2 9.20 -11.66 -4.59
CA SER A 2 8.04 -10.75 -4.61
C SER A 2 8.50 -9.48 -3.91
N LEU A 3 8.76 -8.43 -4.68
CA LEU A 3 8.87 -7.08 -4.14
C LEU A 3 7.43 -6.60 -4.00
N VAL A 4 6.93 -6.49 -2.76
CA VAL A 4 5.60 -5.92 -2.56
C VAL A 4 5.73 -4.41 -2.43
N ALA A 5 5.36 -3.72 -3.49
CA ALA A 5 5.33 -2.26 -3.53
C ALA A 5 4.07 -1.81 -2.81
N ASN A 6 4.22 -1.43 -1.55
CA ASN A 6 3.16 -0.76 -0.84
C ASN A 6 3.15 0.71 -1.16
N GLN A 7 1.98 1.17 -1.59
CA GLN A 7 1.50 2.53 -1.41
C GLN A 7 2.54 3.62 -1.68
N VAL A 8 3.25 3.45 -2.78
CA VAL A 8 3.84 4.57 -3.50
C VAL A 8 2.96 4.73 -4.71
N ALA A 9 2.24 5.84 -4.77
CA ALA A 9 1.60 6.38 -5.96
C ALA A 9 2.43 5.96 -7.17
N ALA A 10 1.92 4.95 -7.82
CA ALA A 10 2.73 4.11 -8.64
C ALA A 10 2.93 4.87 -9.94
N GLU A 11 4.18 5.28 -10.16
CA GLU A 11 4.62 6.16 -11.25
C GLU A 11 3.85 7.48 -11.40
N VAL A 12 4.31 8.52 -10.70
CA VAL A 12 4.21 9.87 -11.28
C VAL A 12 5.15 9.93 -12.49
N PHE A 13 4.61 9.48 -13.62
CA PHE A 13 4.85 9.90 -14.99
C PHE A 13 6.30 10.11 -15.45
N ARG A 14 6.82 9.12 -16.19
CA ARG A 14 7.69 9.35 -17.36
C ARG A 14 6.84 9.64 -18.61
N GLY A 15 5.92 10.60 -18.48
CA GLY A 15 4.89 10.92 -19.46
C GLY A 15 4.19 12.26 -19.23
N LEU A 16 4.86 13.18 -18.53
CA LEU A 16 4.53 14.60 -18.50
C LEU A 16 5.61 15.42 -19.24
N GLN A 17 6.12 14.86 -20.34
CA GLN A 17 6.96 15.61 -21.27
C GLN A 17 6.20 16.68 -22.08
N GLU A 18 4.92 16.93 -21.79
CA GLU A 18 4.15 18.04 -22.37
C GLU A 18 3.22 18.70 -21.35
N ILE A 19 3.73 19.02 -20.16
CA ILE A 19 3.17 20.15 -19.40
C ILE A 19 4.33 21.11 -19.14
N GLU A 20 4.51 22.05 -20.07
CA GLU A 20 5.16 23.32 -19.79
C GLU A 20 4.39 24.02 -18.65
N TYR A 21 4.83 23.81 -17.41
CA TYR A 21 4.48 24.71 -16.31
C TYR A 21 5.74 25.02 -15.51
N HIS A 22 6.39 26.09 -15.95
CA HIS A 22 7.33 26.95 -15.24
C HIS A 22 8.58 26.32 -14.60
N ASP A 23 9.67 26.46 -15.34
CA ASP A 23 10.94 26.90 -14.78
C ASP A 23 10.75 28.02 -13.73
N ARG A 24 11.49 27.93 -12.63
CA ARG A 24 11.75 28.96 -11.60
C ARG A 24 10.75 29.10 -10.44
N VAL A 25 10.48 28.03 -9.69
CA VAL A 25 10.16 28.20 -8.25
C VAL A 25 11.39 27.80 -7.44
N PRO A 26 12.04 28.74 -6.73
CA PRO A 26 13.13 28.41 -5.82
C PRO A 26 12.62 27.40 -4.77
N LEU A 27 13.34 26.28 -4.62
CA LEU A 27 13.08 25.22 -3.62
C LEU A 27 13.31 25.67 -2.16
N THR A 28 13.23 26.97 -1.89
CA THR A 28 13.41 27.54 -0.57
C THR A 28 12.09 27.54 0.20
N MET A 29 12.12 26.90 1.36
CA MET A 29 11.07 26.82 2.39
C MET A 29 9.93 25.84 2.12
N ILE A 30 9.90 24.78 2.94
CA ILE A 30 8.67 24.08 3.32
C ILE A 30 7.80 25.09 4.06
N GLN A 31 7.03 25.88 3.34
CA GLN A 31 5.83 26.45 3.95
C GLN A 31 4.73 25.40 3.79
N ARG A 32 4.32 24.79 4.91
CA ARG A 32 2.90 24.47 5.05
C ARG A 32 2.20 25.78 4.69
N VAL A 33 1.55 25.84 3.53
CA VAL A 33 0.79 27.02 3.15
C VAL A 33 -0.34 27.09 4.17
N ALA A 34 -0.17 27.90 5.22
CA ALA A 34 -1.05 27.86 6.39
C ALA A 34 -2.52 28.13 6.01
N SER A 35 -2.75 28.78 4.86
CA SER A 35 -4.07 29.02 4.28
C SER A 35 -4.68 27.83 3.54
N ILE A 36 -3.93 26.76 3.25
CA ILE A 36 -4.46 25.54 2.62
C ILE A 36 -4.70 24.49 3.71
N GLN A 37 -5.91 24.51 4.26
CA GLN A 37 -6.45 23.40 5.05
C GLN A 37 -7.29 22.53 4.13
N ARG A 38 -6.89 21.27 3.92
CA ARG A 38 -7.64 20.31 3.10
C ARG A 38 -8.49 19.42 4.00
N GLN A 39 -9.69 19.10 3.55
CA GLN A 39 -10.48 18.00 4.11
C GLN A 39 -10.02 16.69 3.45
N ASN A 40 -10.08 15.56 4.15
CA ASN A 40 -9.65 14.28 3.57
C ASN A 40 -10.66 13.72 2.54
N GLY A 41 -11.92 14.17 2.58
CA GLY A 41 -12.98 13.69 1.67
C GLY A 41 -12.86 14.20 0.22
N ALA A 42 -13.25 13.36 -0.74
CA ALA A 42 -13.51 13.64 -2.14
C ALA A 42 -14.52 14.78 -2.38
N LYS A 43 -14.06 16.03 -2.21
CA LYS A 43 -14.87 17.23 -2.40
C LYS A 43 -14.36 18.12 -3.52
N TYR A 44 -15.26 18.56 -4.40
CA TYR A 44 -14.95 19.50 -5.48
C TYR A 44 -14.90 20.96 -4.99
N GLY A 45 -13.84 21.70 -5.33
CA GLY A 45 -13.75 23.16 -5.19
C GLY A 45 -12.47 23.68 -4.50
N PRO A 46 -12.20 25.01 -4.52
CA PRO A 46 -11.05 25.60 -3.82
C PRO A 46 -11.07 25.31 -2.31
N GLY A 47 -9.95 24.86 -1.75
CA GLY A 47 -9.84 24.48 -0.34
C GLY A 47 -10.61 23.21 0.05
N LYS A 48 -11.17 22.49 -0.92
CA LYS A 48 -11.81 21.19 -0.72
C LYS A 48 -10.76 20.08 -0.81
N GLY A 49 -11.15 18.85 -0.45
CA GLY A 49 -10.23 17.72 -0.43
C GLY A 49 -9.74 17.30 -1.81
N LEU A 50 -9.17 16.10 -1.90
CA LEU A 50 -8.65 15.57 -3.16
C LEU A 50 -9.57 14.44 -3.63
N LEU A 51 -9.96 14.48 -4.91
CA LEU A 51 -10.60 13.35 -5.57
C LEU A 51 -9.52 12.47 -6.20
N VAL A 52 -9.33 11.28 -5.64
CA VAL A 52 -8.42 10.23 -6.10
C VAL A 52 -9.23 8.94 -6.20
N SER A 53 -10.07 8.85 -7.22
CA SER A 53 -10.91 7.69 -7.46
C SER A 53 -11.03 7.43 -8.96
N ALA A 54 -10.93 6.16 -9.34
CA ALA A 54 -11.27 5.69 -10.68
C ALA A 54 -12.76 5.36 -10.82
N PHE A 55 -13.52 5.41 -9.72
CA PHE A 55 -14.94 5.05 -9.70
C PHE A 55 -15.81 6.24 -10.05
N LEU A 56 -16.78 5.97 -10.93
CA LEU A 56 -17.93 6.82 -11.14
C LEU A 56 -19.03 6.50 -10.10
N PRO A 57 -20.03 7.38 -9.92
CA PRO A 57 -21.00 7.22 -8.84
C PRO A 57 -21.83 5.93 -8.86
N ASP A 58 -21.92 5.25 -10.00
CA ASP A 58 -22.59 3.96 -10.16
C ASP A 58 -21.67 2.74 -9.99
N GLY A 59 -20.40 2.95 -9.67
CA GLY A 59 -19.39 1.90 -9.55
C GLY A 59 -18.73 1.50 -10.86
N SER A 60 -19.06 2.16 -11.98
CA SER A 60 -18.32 1.99 -13.23
C SER A 60 -16.93 2.66 -13.16
N LEU A 61 -16.06 2.30 -14.10
CA LEU A 61 -14.65 2.72 -14.11
C LEU A 61 -14.40 3.83 -15.12
N GLU A 62 -13.65 4.85 -14.71
CA GLU A 62 -13.18 5.88 -15.62
C GLU A 62 -12.01 5.36 -16.47
N ALA A 63 -12.20 5.30 -17.79
CA ALA A 63 -11.24 4.70 -18.72
C ALA A 63 -9.83 5.32 -18.66
N ALA A 64 -9.73 6.63 -18.40
CA ALA A 64 -8.45 7.31 -18.28
C ALA A 64 -7.60 6.79 -17.11
N TRP A 65 -8.23 6.47 -15.97
CA TRP A 65 -7.57 5.86 -14.82
C TRP A 65 -7.14 4.43 -15.12
N MET A 66 -8.01 3.64 -15.74
CA MET A 66 -7.70 2.24 -16.07
C MET A 66 -6.54 2.12 -17.07
N ASN A 67 -6.47 3.03 -18.06
CA ASN A 67 -5.34 3.09 -18.99
C ASN A 67 -4.01 3.42 -18.28
N ARG A 68 -4.05 4.29 -17.25
CA ARG A 68 -2.86 4.59 -16.43
C ARG A 68 -2.48 3.38 -15.56
N LEU A 69 -3.46 2.74 -14.94
CA LEU A 69 -3.27 1.54 -14.12
C LEU A 69 -2.63 0.41 -14.93
N LEU A 70 -3.06 0.18 -16.18
CA LEU A 70 -2.49 -0.85 -17.03
C LEU A 70 -1.02 -0.59 -17.32
N ARG A 71 -0.66 0.64 -17.70
CA ARG A 71 0.73 1.02 -17.99
C ARG A 71 1.64 0.74 -16.78
N LEU A 72 1.16 1.13 -15.60
CA LEU A 72 1.87 0.87 -14.37
C LEU A 72 2.00 -0.62 -14.09
N GLN A 73 0.89 -1.37 -14.17
CA GLN A 73 0.89 -2.80 -13.85
C GLN A 73 1.87 -3.54 -14.76
N ARG A 74 1.93 -3.20 -16.05
CA ARG A 74 2.93 -3.76 -16.99
C ARG A 74 4.35 -3.38 -16.61
N ALA A 75 4.59 -2.11 -16.26
CA ALA A 75 5.90 -1.67 -15.80
C ALA A 75 6.37 -2.42 -14.54
N LEU A 76 5.45 -2.71 -13.61
CA LEU A 76 5.74 -3.51 -12.41
C LEU A 76 6.01 -4.98 -12.77
N ASP A 77 5.23 -5.55 -13.67
CA ASP A 77 5.37 -6.96 -14.10
C ASP A 77 6.72 -7.19 -14.78
N ASP A 78 7.09 -6.31 -15.72
CA ASP A 78 8.39 -6.33 -16.41
C ASP A 78 9.58 -6.25 -15.43
N ARG A 79 9.37 -5.71 -14.23
CA ARG A 79 10.37 -5.57 -13.17
C ARG A 79 10.29 -6.66 -12.09
N GLY A 80 9.37 -7.63 -12.23
CA GLY A 80 9.14 -8.66 -11.22
C GLY A 80 8.59 -8.12 -9.89
N MET A 81 7.88 -6.99 -9.94
CA MET A 81 7.23 -6.35 -8.79
C MET A 81 5.76 -6.73 -8.74
N VAL A 82 5.19 -6.75 -7.53
CA VAL A 82 3.75 -6.99 -7.33
C VAL A 82 3.05 -5.67 -7.07
N LEU A 83 1.94 -5.45 -7.78
CA LEU A 83 1.02 -4.35 -7.53
C LEU A 83 0.06 -4.71 -6.40
N VAL A 84 0.05 -3.93 -5.32
CA VAL A 84 -1.03 -3.96 -4.34
C VAL A 84 -2.10 -2.98 -4.81
N LEU A 85 -3.21 -3.51 -5.34
CA LEU A 85 -4.30 -2.71 -5.87
C LEU A 85 -5.40 -2.59 -4.82
N MET A 86 -5.42 -1.43 -4.16
CA MET A 86 -6.49 -1.04 -3.27
C MET A 86 -7.73 -0.60 -4.08
N TYR A 87 -8.88 -1.19 -3.77
CA TYR A 87 -10.14 -0.77 -4.37
C TYR A 87 -10.68 0.47 -3.65
N PHE A 88 -10.90 0.39 -2.33
CA PHE A 88 -11.55 1.47 -1.60
C PHE A 88 -10.63 2.15 -0.58
N TYR A 89 -10.80 3.46 -0.45
CA TYR A 89 -10.16 4.30 0.56
C TYR A 89 -11.19 5.16 1.27
N GLN A 90 -11.11 5.25 2.60
CA GLN A 90 -11.99 6.09 3.41
C GLN A 90 -11.92 7.56 2.97
N GLY A 91 -13.08 8.21 2.83
CA GLY A 91 -13.16 9.56 2.30
C GLY A 91 -13.08 9.64 0.77
N GLN A 92 -13.01 8.52 0.05
CA GLN A 92 -13.25 8.46 -1.40
C GLN A 92 -14.51 7.65 -1.74
N ASP A 93 -15.00 6.82 -0.82
CA ASP A 93 -16.23 6.03 -0.97
C ASP A 93 -17.51 6.89 -1.02
N GLU A 94 -17.45 8.13 -0.54
CA GLU A 94 -18.50 9.16 -0.70
C GLU A 94 -18.80 9.48 -2.19
N THR A 95 -17.91 9.10 -3.11
CA THR A 95 -18.15 9.22 -4.57
C THR A 95 -19.18 8.22 -5.07
N LEU A 96 -19.32 7.06 -4.43
CA LEU A 96 -20.24 5.99 -4.79
C LEU A 96 -21.63 6.29 -4.23
N ARG A 97 -22.70 6.01 -4.99
CA ARG A 97 -24.08 6.31 -4.57
C ARG A 97 -24.60 5.43 -3.43
N GLY A 98 -23.96 4.30 -3.16
CA GLY A 98 -24.39 3.36 -2.14
C GLY A 98 -23.90 1.92 -2.36
N PRO A 99 -24.43 0.97 -1.58
CA PRO A 99 -24.01 -0.44 -1.59
C PRO A 99 -24.00 -1.11 -2.97
N ASP A 100 -24.96 -0.80 -3.84
CA ASP A 100 -25.01 -1.40 -5.18
C ASP A 100 -23.87 -0.89 -6.07
N ALA A 101 -23.53 0.41 -5.96
CA ALA A 101 -22.37 0.98 -6.65
C ALA A 101 -21.05 0.40 -6.11
N ILE A 102 -20.95 0.16 -4.80
CA ILE A 102 -19.78 -0.48 -4.19
C ILE A 102 -19.61 -1.91 -4.74
N ARG A 103 -20.68 -2.69 -4.82
CA ARG A 103 -20.62 -4.04 -5.42
C ARG A 103 -20.26 -3.99 -6.90
N GLN A 104 -20.83 -3.06 -7.65
CA GLN A 104 -20.47 -2.86 -9.06
C GLN A 104 -19.00 -2.49 -9.22
N ALA A 105 -18.45 -1.62 -8.37
CA ALA A 105 -17.03 -1.28 -8.37
C ALA A 105 -16.12 -2.51 -8.17
N VAL A 106 -16.45 -3.41 -7.24
CA VAL A 106 -15.73 -4.67 -7.06
C VAL A 106 -15.79 -5.55 -8.32
N ILE A 107 -16.99 -5.69 -8.89
CA ILE A 107 -17.21 -6.49 -10.12
C ILE A 107 -16.39 -5.92 -11.27
N LYS A 108 -16.56 -4.63 -11.57
CA LYS A 108 -15.91 -3.97 -12.72
C LYS A 108 -14.41 -3.95 -12.61
N THR A 109 -13.86 -3.71 -11.42
CA THR A 109 -12.40 -3.71 -11.22
C THR A 109 -11.83 -5.10 -11.39
N THR A 110 -12.49 -6.12 -10.83
CA THR A 110 -12.00 -7.49 -10.91
C THR A 110 -12.15 -8.08 -12.31
N ASP A 111 -13.28 -7.83 -12.98
CA ASP A 111 -13.47 -8.20 -14.39
C ASP A 111 -12.38 -7.57 -15.26
N TRP A 112 -12.10 -6.27 -15.06
CA TRP A 112 -11.03 -5.58 -15.79
C TRP A 112 -9.65 -6.21 -15.57
N LEU A 113 -9.30 -6.62 -14.34
CA LEU A 113 -8.04 -7.33 -14.07
C LEU A 113 -7.95 -8.65 -14.81
N VAL A 114 -9.06 -9.39 -14.89
CA VAL A 114 -9.16 -10.67 -15.60
C VAL A 114 -9.03 -10.47 -17.10
N GLU A 115 -9.79 -9.53 -17.68
CA GLU A 115 -9.79 -9.20 -19.10
C GLU A 115 -8.43 -8.72 -19.60
N ASN A 116 -7.69 -8.01 -18.74
CA ASN A 116 -6.34 -7.52 -19.05
C ASN A 116 -5.23 -8.46 -18.57
N ASP A 117 -5.55 -9.68 -18.16
CA ASP A 117 -4.57 -10.71 -17.77
C ASP A 117 -3.57 -10.25 -16.69
N CYS A 118 -3.96 -9.36 -15.78
CA CYS A 118 -3.08 -8.80 -14.75
C CYS A 118 -2.78 -9.84 -13.66
N ARG A 119 -1.62 -10.52 -13.71
CA ARG A 119 -1.26 -11.66 -12.83
C ARG A 119 -0.44 -11.31 -11.59
N ASN A 120 0.37 -10.26 -11.62
CA ASN A 120 1.23 -9.80 -10.52
C ASN A 120 0.51 -8.80 -9.60
N VAL A 121 -0.70 -9.14 -9.15
CA VAL A 121 -1.56 -8.24 -8.35
C VAL A 121 -1.97 -8.90 -7.04
N ILE A 122 -1.98 -8.12 -5.95
CA ILE A 122 -2.71 -8.42 -4.70
C ILE A 122 -3.89 -7.44 -4.66
N ILE A 123 -5.10 -7.96 -4.46
CA ILE A 123 -6.30 -7.14 -4.30
C ILE A 123 -6.43 -6.78 -2.81
N GLU A 124 -6.44 -5.49 -2.52
CA GLU A 124 -6.81 -4.96 -1.21
C GLU A 124 -8.21 -4.34 -1.34
N ILE A 125 -9.24 -4.98 -0.77
CA ILE A 125 -10.62 -4.48 -0.91
C ILE A 125 -10.75 -3.09 -0.30
N ALA A 126 -10.23 -2.89 0.90
CA ALA A 126 -10.30 -1.60 1.58
C ALA A 126 -9.07 -1.38 2.47
N ASN A 127 -8.52 -0.18 2.40
CA ASN A 127 -7.45 0.27 3.28
C ASN A 127 -7.97 0.68 4.65
N GLU A 128 -7.35 0.20 5.71
CA GLU A 128 -7.71 0.52 7.11
C GLU A 128 -9.21 0.41 7.34
N HIS A 129 -9.79 -0.75 6.99
CA HIS A 129 -11.24 -0.93 7.00
C HIS A 129 -11.88 -0.77 8.39
N ASP A 130 -11.08 -0.72 9.46
CA ASP A 130 -11.48 -0.57 10.85
C ASP A 130 -11.56 0.89 11.34
N VAL A 131 -11.29 1.89 10.48
CA VAL A 131 -11.43 3.31 10.83
C VAL A 131 -12.87 3.81 10.68
N GLN A 132 -13.19 4.95 11.30
CA GLN A 132 -14.55 5.51 11.30
C GLN A 132 -14.88 6.37 10.07
N GLY A 133 -13.93 6.60 9.16
CA GLY A 133 -14.05 7.54 8.04
C GLY A 133 -14.85 7.05 6.83
N TRP A 134 -15.50 5.89 6.93
CA TRP A 134 -16.29 5.29 5.85
C TRP A 134 -17.73 5.83 5.84
N ASP A 135 -18.22 6.20 4.66
CA ASP A 135 -19.60 6.61 4.42
C ASP A 135 -20.51 5.37 4.28
N HIS A 136 -21.76 5.57 3.86
CA HIS A 136 -22.76 4.54 3.67
C HIS A 136 -23.01 3.72 4.93
N VAL A 137 -22.89 4.34 6.12
CA VAL A 137 -23.01 3.67 7.42
C VAL A 137 -21.96 2.55 7.59
N GLN A 138 -20.73 2.80 7.14
CA GLN A 138 -19.61 1.84 7.21
C GLN A 138 -19.94 0.52 6.48
N TRP A 139 -20.69 0.60 5.38
CA TRP A 139 -21.17 -0.59 4.67
C TRP A 139 -20.02 -1.47 4.18
N ILE A 140 -18.96 -0.87 3.62
CA ILE A 140 -17.74 -1.61 3.21
C ILE A 140 -17.15 -2.40 4.38
N SER A 141 -16.95 -1.75 5.53
CA SER A 141 -16.34 -2.36 6.73
C SER A 141 -17.17 -3.50 7.29
N THR A 142 -18.50 -3.45 7.16
CA THR A 142 -19.43 -4.44 7.71
C THR A 142 -19.75 -5.58 6.75
N HIS A 143 -19.37 -5.47 5.47
CA HIS A 143 -19.60 -6.46 4.41
C HIS A 143 -18.29 -6.90 3.74
N MET A 144 -17.18 -6.83 4.46
CA MET A 144 -15.84 -7.11 3.94
C MET A 144 -15.73 -8.52 3.36
N GLY A 145 -16.23 -9.53 4.09
CA GLY A 145 -16.23 -10.93 3.65
C GLY A 145 -16.99 -11.12 2.34
N ASP A 146 -18.19 -10.52 2.25
CA ASP A 146 -19.02 -10.58 1.04
C ASP A 146 -18.32 -9.92 -0.16
N LEU A 147 -17.60 -8.81 0.05
CA LEU A 147 -16.85 -8.12 -1.01
C LEU A 147 -15.64 -8.94 -1.48
N MET A 148 -14.95 -9.64 -0.57
CA MET A 148 -13.87 -10.56 -0.93
C MET A 148 -14.38 -11.74 -1.76
N GLU A 149 -15.47 -12.36 -1.34
CA GLU A 149 -16.09 -13.46 -2.09
C GLU A 149 -16.66 -12.99 -3.43
N LEU A 150 -17.21 -11.77 -3.48
CA LEU A 150 -17.67 -11.17 -4.72
C LEU A 150 -16.51 -11.00 -5.70
N ALA A 151 -15.39 -10.42 -5.29
CA ALA A 151 -14.19 -10.32 -6.12
C ALA A 151 -13.72 -11.72 -6.58
N ARG A 152 -13.62 -12.68 -5.66
CA ARG A 152 -13.20 -14.05 -5.95
C ARG A 152 -14.09 -14.75 -6.98
N SER A 153 -15.40 -14.51 -6.93
CA SER A 153 -16.38 -15.08 -7.86
C SER A 153 -16.20 -14.62 -9.31
N ARG A 154 -15.50 -13.50 -9.53
CA ARG A 154 -15.25 -12.95 -10.87
C ARG A 154 -14.10 -13.62 -11.60
N PHE A 155 -13.28 -14.40 -10.91
CA PHE A 155 -12.14 -15.07 -11.53
C PHE A 155 -12.55 -16.18 -12.50
N THR A 156 -12.02 -16.15 -13.71
CA THR A 156 -12.18 -17.24 -14.70
C THR A 156 -11.29 -18.45 -14.35
N PRO A 157 -11.57 -19.65 -14.91
CA PRO A 157 -10.69 -20.80 -14.75
C PRO A 157 -9.24 -20.47 -15.18
N GLY A 158 -8.27 -20.74 -14.30
CA GLY A 158 -6.86 -20.45 -14.57
C GLY A 158 -6.39 -19.03 -14.20
N PHE A 159 -7.30 -18.13 -13.79
CA PHE A 159 -6.97 -16.82 -13.25
C PHE A 159 -7.18 -16.82 -11.73
N ARG A 160 -6.20 -16.40 -10.92
CA ARG A 160 -6.36 -16.22 -9.47
C ARG A 160 -5.44 -15.11 -8.98
N LEU A 161 -5.92 -14.29 -8.05
CA LEU A 161 -5.13 -13.28 -7.33
C LEU A 161 -5.38 -13.42 -5.82
N PRO A 162 -4.38 -13.13 -4.96
CA PRO A 162 -4.61 -13.01 -3.52
C PRO A 162 -5.51 -11.80 -3.20
N ILE A 163 -6.43 -11.98 -2.26
CA ILE A 163 -7.38 -10.97 -1.82
C ILE A 163 -7.23 -10.75 -0.31
N GLY A 164 -7.23 -9.49 0.14
CA GLY A 164 -7.22 -9.12 1.55
C GLY A 164 -7.77 -7.72 1.78
N ALA A 165 -7.70 -7.25 3.02
CA ALA A 165 -8.01 -5.88 3.43
C ALA A 165 -7.15 -5.55 4.64
N SER A 166 -6.67 -4.30 4.73
CA SER A 166 -5.78 -3.89 5.81
C SER A 166 -6.55 -3.34 7.00
N THR A 167 -6.00 -3.56 8.19
CA THR A 167 -6.37 -2.80 9.38
C THR A 167 -5.37 -1.69 9.63
N SER A 168 -5.83 -0.62 10.29
CA SER A 168 -5.02 0.48 10.79
C SER A 168 -3.94 0.00 11.78
N GLY A 169 -3.26 0.94 12.44
CA GLY A 169 -2.27 0.66 13.50
C GLY A 169 -2.78 -0.20 14.67
N SER A 170 -4.05 -0.67 14.68
CA SER A 170 -4.54 -1.68 15.61
C SER A 170 -3.87 -3.05 15.44
N MET A 171 -3.37 -3.37 14.24
CA MET A 171 -2.84 -4.70 13.85
C MET A 171 -3.80 -5.86 14.19
N LYS A 172 -5.10 -5.59 14.23
CA LYS A 172 -6.14 -6.60 14.45
C LYS A 172 -6.43 -7.34 13.15
N VAL A 173 -6.97 -8.54 13.26
CA VAL A 173 -7.53 -9.28 12.13
C VAL A 173 -8.96 -9.61 12.53
N PHE A 174 -9.91 -9.00 11.84
CA PHE A 174 -11.34 -9.18 12.11
C PHE A 174 -11.85 -10.46 11.46
N ASP A 175 -12.91 -11.05 12.02
CA ASP A 175 -13.44 -12.35 11.57
C ASP A 175 -13.74 -12.38 10.06
N GLN A 176 -14.38 -11.33 9.53
CA GLN A 176 -14.67 -11.25 8.09
C GLN A 176 -13.42 -11.23 7.19
N VAL A 177 -12.29 -10.71 7.67
CA VAL A 177 -11.03 -10.78 6.92
C VAL A 177 -10.36 -12.12 7.15
N ARG A 178 -10.31 -12.60 8.40
CA ARG A 178 -9.70 -13.87 8.77
C ARG A 178 -10.29 -15.04 7.98
N ASP A 179 -11.61 -15.04 7.82
CA ASP A 179 -12.35 -16.19 7.31
C ASP A 179 -12.47 -16.18 5.76
N HIS A 180 -12.16 -15.07 5.08
CA HIS A 180 -12.36 -14.90 3.62
C HIS A 180 -11.12 -14.44 2.81
N ALA A 181 -10.10 -13.87 3.47
CA ALA A 181 -8.88 -13.42 2.80
C ALA A 181 -7.94 -14.58 2.45
N ASP A 182 -6.97 -14.32 1.56
CA ASP A 182 -5.88 -15.24 1.21
C ASP A 182 -4.57 -14.93 1.96
N LEU A 183 -4.50 -13.77 2.61
CA LEU A 183 -3.35 -13.26 3.35
C LEU A 183 -3.78 -12.25 4.41
N THR A 184 -2.97 -12.09 5.44
CA THR A 184 -3.23 -11.15 6.54
C THR A 184 -2.56 -9.81 6.23
N ILE A 185 -3.35 -8.77 5.96
CA ILE A 185 -2.82 -7.41 5.70
C ILE A 185 -3.03 -6.54 6.95
N ILE A 186 -1.98 -5.88 7.44
CA ILE A 186 -2.01 -5.04 8.65
C ILE A 186 -1.13 -3.79 8.50
N HIS A 187 -1.46 -2.70 9.21
CA HIS A 187 -0.60 -1.53 9.30
C HIS A 187 0.17 -1.52 10.64
N GLY A 188 1.44 -1.11 10.59
CA GLY A 188 2.32 -0.92 11.76
C GLY A 188 2.22 0.46 12.41
N ASN A 189 1.37 1.33 11.88
CA ASN A 189 1.29 2.76 12.21
C ASN A 189 1.32 3.05 13.71
N GLY A 190 2.31 3.85 14.14
CA GLY A 190 2.45 4.30 15.53
C GLY A 190 2.86 3.21 16.53
N ARG A 191 3.29 2.03 16.07
CA ARG A 191 3.76 0.93 16.92
C ARG A 191 5.28 0.89 16.99
N SER A 192 5.81 0.49 18.14
CA SER A 192 7.23 0.23 18.29
C SER A 192 7.66 -1.02 17.52
N PRO A 193 8.94 -1.14 17.11
CA PRO A 193 9.48 -2.36 16.51
C PRO A 193 9.22 -3.62 17.35
N GLN A 194 9.25 -3.50 18.69
CA GLN A 194 8.99 -4.62 19.60
C GLN A 194 7.53 -5.08 19.57
N GLU A 195 6.57 -4.15 19.57
CA GLU A 195 5.14 -4.47 19.43
C GLU A 195 4.86 -5.16 18.10
N LYS A 196 5.43 -4.63 17.01
CA LYS A 196 5.32 -5.23 15.66
C LYS A 196 5.90 -6.64 15.64
N ARG A 197 7.10 -6.82 16.19
CA ARG A 197 7.76 -8.14 16.30
C ARG A 197 6.86 -9.16 17.00
N ARG A 198 6.32 -8.78 18.16
CA ARG A 198 5.47 -9.63 18.99
C ARG A 198 4.20 -10.00 18.23
N ARG A 199 3.53 -9.00 17.66
CA ARG A 199 2.25 -9.17 16.98
C ARG A 199 2.38 -10.03 15.72
N VAL A 200 3.41 -9.80 14.91
CA VAL A 200 3.66 -10.61 13.71
C VAL A 200 3.94 -12.07 14.09
N ALA A 201 4.69 -12.33 15.17
CA ALA A 201 4.94 -13.68 15.64
C ALA A 201 3.67 -14.37 16.16
N GLU A 202 2.80 -13.65 16.88
CA GLU A 202 1.49 -14.15 17.32
C GLU A 202 0.62 -14.54 16.12
N LEU A 203 0.49 -13.65 15.13
CA LEU A 203 -0.31 -13.89 13.93
C LEU A 203 0.25 -15.04 13.08
N ALA A 204 1.57 -15.11 12.91
CA ALA A 204 2.21 -16.18 12.15
C ALA A 204 2.11 -17.56 12.83
N ALA A 205 1.89 -17.61 14.15
CA ALA A 205 1.70 -18.83 14.91
C ALA A 205 0.23 -19.29 14.97
N ASP A 206 -0.73 -18.41 14.71
CA ASP A 206 -2.16 -18.72 14.75
C ASP A 206 -2.60 -19.44 13.46
N PRO A 207 -2.99 -20.73 13.53
CA PRO A 207 -3.40 -21.50 12.36
C PRO A 207 -4.71 -21.01 11.73
N LYS A 208 -5.46 -20.13 12.40
CA LYS A 208 -6.67 -19.51 11.84
C LYS A 208 -6.37 -18.34 10.93
N MET A 209 -5.15 -17.83 10.88
CA MET A 209 -4.82 -16.71 9.99
C MET A 209 -4.86 -17.16 8.53
N PRO A 210 -5.43 -16.33 7.63
CA PRO A 210 -5.71 -16.70 6.24
C PRO A 210 -4.46 -17.02 5.42
N GLY A 211 -3.29 -16.53 5.83
CA GLY A 211 -2.07 -16.81 5.11
C GLY A 211 -0.87 -15.99 5.62
N PRO A 212 0.07 -15.65 4.71
CA PRO A 212 1.24 -14.84 5.05
C PRO A 212 0.86 -13.53 5.74
N ILE A 213 1.70 -13.09 6.67
CA ILE A 213 1.54 -11.81 7.36
C ILE A 213 2.22 -10.73 6.54
N PHE A 214 1.42 -9.80 6.06
CA PHE A 214 1.84 -8.69 5.22
C PHE A 214 1.56 -7.37 5.90
N MET A 215 2.59 -6.79 6.54
CA MET A 215 2.49 -5.42 7.02
C MET A 215 2.68 -4.49 5.83
N ASN A 216 1.58 -4.00 5.24
CA ASN A 216 1.65 -3.24 4.01
C ASN A 216 1.97 -1.75 4.24
N GLU A 217 1.65 -1.19 5.38
CA GLU A 217 2.01 0.20 5.70
C GLU A 217 2.62 0.30 7.10
N ASP A 218 3.56 1.23 7.28
CA ASP A 218 4.14 1.50 8.59
C ASP A 218 4.62 2.95 8.75
N ASP A 219 3.89 3.74 9.53
CA ASP A 219 4.28 5.08 10.00
C ASP A 219 5.20 4.98 11.23
N ASN A 220 6.51 5.12 11.02
CA ASN A 220 7.52 5.28 12.08
C ASN A 220 7.93 6.75 12.32
N GLY A 221 7.15 7.71 11.82
CA GLY A 221 7.40 9.13 11.98
C GLY A 221 7.53 9.87 10.66
N ARG A 222 7.05 11.12 10.65
CA ARG A 222 6.87 11.91 9.42
C ARG A 222 8.07 12.73 8.98
N GLU A 223 9.09 12.85 9.83
CA GLU A 223 10.30 13.63 9.53
C GLU A 223 11.44 12.70 9.14
N SER A 224 12.31 13.14 8.23
CA SER A 224 13.50 12.37 7.84
C SER A 224 14.65 12.54 8.85
N THR A 225 14.41 12.26 10.13
CA THR A 225 15.44 12.31 11.19
C THR A 225 16.16 10.97 11.35
N MET A 226 17.34 10.98 11.96
CA MET A 226 18.09 9.76 12.30
C MET A 226 17.33 8.88 13.29
N ALA A 227 16.58 9.48 14.21
CA ALA A 227 15.71 8.75 15.13
C ALA A 227 14.63 7.95 14.38
N ASN A 228 13.93 8.60 13.44
CA ASN A 228 12.90 7.92 12.64
C ASN A 228 13.54 6.88 11.72
N LEU A 229 14.71 7.15 11.11
CA LEU A 229 15.42 6.18 10.28
C LEU A 229 15.79 4.91 11.08
N THR A 230 16.23 5.10 12.33
CA THR A 230 16.52 3.99 13.24
C THR A 230 15.27 3.17 13.52
N ALA A 231 14.12 3.82 13.72
CA ALA A 231 12.84 3.16 13.92
C ALA A 231 12.38 2.38 12.66
N GLU A 232 12.49 2.96 11.46
CA GLU A 232 12.18 2.28 10.19
C GLU A 232 12.99 0.99 10.02
N ILE A 233 14.32 1.09 10.17
CA ILE A 233 15.23 -0.05 10.03
C ILE A 233 14.92 -1.13 11.07
N ALA A 234 14.71 -0.73 12.33
CA ALA A 234 14.39 -1.65 13.40
C ALA A 234 13.02 -2.33 13.19
N SER A 235 12.02 -1.61 12.66
CA SER A 235 10.71 -2.15 12.31
C SER A 235 10.81 -3.18 11.18
N ALA A 236 11.49 -2.83 10.08
CA ALA A 236 11.72 -3.74 8.95
C ALA A 236 12.40 -5.04 9.39
N ASP A 237 13.49 -4.94 10.16
CA ASP A 237 14.22 -6.09 10.69
C ASP A 237 13.36 -6.94 11.63
N SER A 238 12.60 -6.28 12.51
CA SER A 238 11.76 -6.94 13.52
C SER A 238 10.63 -7.74 12.88
N VAL A 239 9.89 -7.14 11.95
CA VAL A 239 8.80 -7.80 11.22
C VAL A 239 9.34 -8.96 10.39
N ARG A 240 10.45 -8.74 9.68
CA ARG A 240 11.09 -9.76 8.83
C ARG A 240 11.56 -10.98 9.62
N ARG A 241 12.15 -10.77 10.81
CA ARG A 241 12.62 -11.84 11.71
C ARG A 241 11.47 -12.63 12.33
N SER A 242 10.30 -12.01 12.50
CA SER A 242 9.09 -12.67 12.99
C SER A 242 8.29 -13.39 11.90
N GLY A 243 8.73 -13.34 10.64
CA GLY A 243 8.10 -14.06 9.53
C GLY A 243 7.07 -13.27 8.71
N GLY A 244 6.96 -11.96 8.94
CA GLY A 244 6.13 -11.07 8.12
C GLY A 244 6.93 -10.37 7.02
N SER A 245 6.22 -9.79 6.05
CA SER A 245 6.72 -8.72 5.18
C SER A 245 6.37 -7.35 5.74
N TRP A 246 7.11 -6.32 5.31
CA TRP A 246 7.05 -4.97 5.84
C TRP A 246 6.97 -3.94 4.71
N GLY A 247 6.21 -2.87 4.92
CA GLY A 247 5.94 -1.81 3.97
C GLY A 247 6.33 -0.45 4.54
N TYR A 248 7.07 0.33 3.75
CA TYR A 248 7.53 1.66 4.12
C TYR A 248 6.51 2.72 3.69
N MET A 249 6.16 3.65 4.60
CA MET A 249 5.29 4.80 4.32
C MET A 249 6.12 6.08 4.10
N PRO A 250 6.35 6.55 2.85
CA PRO A 250 7.29 7.64 2.59
C PRO A 250 6.66 9.03 2.75
N TRP A 251 6.44 9.47 3.99
CA TRP A 251 5.73 10.73 4.29
C TRP A 251 6.26 11.95 3.53
N ARG A 252 7.55 12.27 3.67
CA ARG A 252 8.16 13.46 3.04
C ARG A 252 8.35 13.33 1.54
N GLN A 253 8.52 12.10 1.07
CA GLN A 253 8.89 11.82 -0.31
C GLN A 253 7.65 11.77 -1.21
N VAL A 254 6.57 11.10 -0.78
CA VAL A 254 5.44 10.80 -1.66
C VAL A 254 4.05 11.08 -1.08
N GLN A 255 3.92 11.44 0.21
CA GLN A 255 2.60 11.71 0.81
C GLN A 255 2.33 13.18 1.14
N MET A 256 3.36 14.03 1.10
CA MET A 256 3.23 15.44 1.44
C MET A 256 3.54 16.35 0.26
N TYR A 257 2.75 17.42 0.13
CA TYR A 257 3.01 18.48 -0.82
C TYR A 257 4.11 19.45 -0.30
N PRO A 258 5.00 19.97 -1.17
CA PRO A 258 5.17 19.57 -2.57
C PRO A 258 5.73 18.15 -2.66
N PHE A 259 5.18 17.33 -3.57
CA PHE A 259 5.71 15.99 -3.80
C PHE A 259 7.15 16.10 -4.28
N ARG A 260 8.05 15.34 -3.64
CA ARG A 260 9.48 15.42 -3.91
C ARG A 260 9.89 14.10 -4.56
N HIS A 261 9.77 14.07 -5.87
CA HIS A 261 10.18 12.92 -6.68
C HIS A 261 11.70 12.81 -6.68
N TYR A 262 12.24 12.16 -5.65
CA TYR A 262 13.67 11.90 -5.59
C TYR A 262 14.01 10.63 -6.36
N LEU A 263 14.92 10.76 -7.32
CA LEU A 263 15.81 9.66 -7.66
C LEU A 263 16.87 9.60 -6.54
N PRO A 264 17.19 8.43 -5.97
CA PRO A 264 18.25 8.33 -4.97
C PRO A 264 19.59 8.80 -5.57
N ALA A 265 20.00 10.03 -5.25
CA ALA A 265 21.26 10.60 -5.72
C ALA A 265 22.45 10.01 -4.94
N ASP A 266 23.58 9.81 -5.63
CA ASP A 266 24.83 9.36 -5.02
C ASP A 266 25.45 10.44 -4.12
N GLY A 267 25.99 10.01 -2.96
CA GLY A 267 26.95 10.79 -2.18
C GLY A 267 26.55 11.19 -0.77
N TRP A 268 25.25 11.21 -0.40
CA TRP A 268 24.85 11.67 0.94
C TRP A 268 24.46 10.53 1.88
N LYS A 269 25.07 10.52 3.07
CA LYS A 269 24.65 9.67 4.19
C LYS A 269 23.59 10.40 5.02
N PRO A 270 22.56 9.71 5.53
CA PRO A 270 21.62 10.30 6.46
C PRO A 270 22.34 10.95 7.65
N ASN A 271 22.00 12.21 7.92
CA ASN A 271 22.47 12.98 9.07
C ASN A 271 21.43 14.08 9.38
N ASP A 272 21.15 14.31 10.65
CA ASP A 272 20.19 15.32 11.11
C ASP A 272 20.62 16.76 10.77
N ASP A 273 21.94 17.01 10.66
CA ASP A 273 22.51 18.33 10.35
C ASP A 273 22.43 18.69 8.86
N LEU A 274 22.04 17.76 7.99
CA LEU A 274 21.87 18.05 6.56
C LEU A 274 20.70 19.01 6.32
N PRO A 275 20.80 19.91 5.32
CA PRO A 275 19.65 20.62 4.78
C PRO A 275 18.52 19.64 4.43
N VAL A 276 17.26 20.04 4.70
CA VAL A 276 16.10 19.12 4.65
C VAL A 276 15.94 18.44 3.29
N ASP A 277 16.18 19.14 2.19
CA ASP A 277 16.13 18.59 0.83
C ASP A 277 17.13 17.45 0.61
N ARG A 278 18.34 17.58 1.17
CA ARG A 278 19.38 16.54 1.10
C ARG A 278 19.12 15.42 2.12
N ARG A 279 18.63 15.79 3.30
CA ARG A 279 18.29 14.84 4.36
C ARG A 279 17.17 13.90 3.93
N ASP A 280 16.10 14.41 3.33
CA ASP A 280 14.97 13.62 2.83
C ASP A 280 15.41 12.61 1.75
N GLN A 281 16.33 13.01 0.86
CA GLN A 281 16.93 12.16 -0.18
C GLN A 281 17.78 11.04 0.42
N ALA A 282 18.72 11.41 1.29
CA ALA A 282 19.63 10.47 1.93
C ALA A 282 18.85 9.45 2.78
N TYR A 283 17.83 9.93 3.52
CA TYR A 283 16.91 9.11 4.30
C TYR A 283 16.19 8.10 3.41
N PHE A 284 15.54 8.57 2.34
CA PHE A 284 14.77 7.70 1.45
C PHE A 284 15.65 6.60 0.85
N ARG A 285 16.83 6.98 0.35
CA ARG A 285 17.81 6.03 -0.16
C ARG A 285 18.23 5.02 0.90
N ALA A 286 18.50 5.45 2.13
CA ALA A 286 18.93 4.56 3.20
C ALA A 286 17.86 3.50 3.53
N VAL A 287 16.58 3.88 3.55
CA VAL A 287 15.47 2.92 3.71
C VAL A 287 15.42 1.95 2.54
N LEU A 288 15.47 2.44 1.29
CA LEU A 288 15.43 1.59 0.10
C LEU A 288 16.62 0.62 0.01
N GLU A 289 17.83 1.07 0.34
CA GLU A 289 19.02 0.22 0.39
C GLU A 289 18.92 -0.85 1.48
N HIS A 290 18.30 -0.53 2.62
CA HIS A 290 18.05 -1.53 3.66
C HIS A 290 17.05 -2.59 3.20
N ILE A 291 15.94 -2.17 2.58
CA ILE A 291 14.95 -3.09 1.97
C ILE A 291 15.64 -3.97 0.91
N ARG A 292 16.46 -3.37 0.04
CA ARG A 292 17.22 -4.09 -0.99
C ARG A 292 18.08 -5.19 -0.39
N LYS A 293 18.81 -4.90 0.70
CA LYS A 293 19.63 -5.90 1.42
C LYS A 293 18.78 -7.03 2.00
N LEU A 294 17.64 -6.70 2.61
CA LEU A 294 16.75 -7.69 3.22
C LEU A 294 16.09 -8.62 2.18
N VAL A 295 15.79 -8.11 0.99
CA VAL A 295 15.03 -8.86 -0.04
C VAL A 295 15.95 -9.55 -1.05
N ILE A 296 16.99 -8.86 -1.52
CA ILE A 296 17.88 -9.34 -2.58
C ILE A 296 19.06 -10.10 -1.98
N ASP A 297 19.77 -9.48 -1.04
CA ASP A 297 21.06 -9.99 -0.58
C ASP A 297 20.91 -11.15 0.43
N GLN A 298 19.83 -11.15 1.22
CA GLN A 298 19.59 -12.16 2.27
C GLN A 298 18.57 -13.25 1.88
N GLY A 299 17.87 -13.12 0.75
CA GLY A 299 16.83 -14.06 0.29
C GLY A 299 15.68 -14.29 1.31
N PRO A 300 14.72 -15.18 1.03
CA PRO A 300 13.74 -15.59 2.03
C PRO A 300 14.44 -16.36 3.15
N GLY A 301 14.18 -15.99 4.40
CA GLY A 301 14.92 -16.48 5.57
C GLY A 301 14.88 -18.01 5.67
N GLU A 302 15.95 -18.61 6.19
CA GLU A 302 16.18 -20.07 6.24
C GLU A 302 15.00 -20.89 6.81
N GLY A 303 14.14 -20.28 7.63
CA GLY A 303 12.92 -20.90 8.18
C GLY A 303 11.87 -21.31 7.15
N SER A 304 11.90 -20.74 5.93
CA SER A 304 10.92 -21.04 4.87
C SER A 304 11.26 -22.30 4.04
N ARG A 305 12.54 -22.66 3.93
CA ARG A 305 12.98 -23.83 3.14
C ARG A 305 12.70 -25.17 3.83
N LYS A 306 12.69 -25.21 5.18
CA LYS A 306 12.55 -26.47 5.94
C LYS A 306 11.14 -27.06 5.96
N LYS A 307 10.07 -26.30 5.66
CA LYS A 307 8.69 -26.82 5.68
C LYS A 307 8.19 -27.40 4.34
N ARG A 308 8.91 -27.21 3.24
CA ARG A 308 8.46 -27.68 1.90
C ARG A 308 8.97 -29.07 1.53
N ALA A 309 9.87 -29.66 2.31
CA ALA A 309 10.53 -30.93 1.99
C ALA A 309 9.78 -32.20 2.46
N THR A 310 8.69 -32.09 3.24
CA THR A 310 8.04 -33.27 3.87
C THR A 310 6.61 -33.57 3.42
N LYS A 311 6.11 -32.97 2.33
CA LYS A 311 4.86 -33.41 1.69
C LYS A 311 5.10 -33.83 0.23
N LYS A 312 5.80 -34.95 0.05
CA LYS A 312 5.67 -35.79 -1.15
C LYS A 312 5.59 -37.25 -0.71
N SER A 313 4.61 -37.95 -1.29
CA SER A 313 4.27 -39.37 -1.24
C SER A 313 3.83 -39.98 0.10
N VAL A 314 2.51 -40.13 0.27
CA VAL A 314 1.87 -41.46 0.36
C VAL A 314 0.53 -41.36 -0.39
N ARG A 315 0.18 -42.45 -1.07
CA ARG A 315 -0.91 -42.71 -2.01
C ARG A 315 -2.27 -42.10 -1.67
#